data_AF-A0A329ULB4-F1
#
_entry.id   AF-A0A329ULB4-F1
#
_cell.length_a   1.000
_cell.length_b   1.000
_cell.length_c   1.000
_cell.angle_alpha   90.00
_cell.angle_beta   90.00
_cell.angle_gamma   90.00
#
_symmetry.space_group_name_H-M   'P 1'
#
loop_
_entity.id
_entity.type
_entity.pdbx_description
1 polymer ?
#
loop_
_entity_poly.entity_id
_entity_poly.type
_entity_poly.pdbx_seq_one_letter_code
_entity_poly.pdbx_strand_id
1 'polypeptide(L)' 'MCYSKAYLKNTGAITCGTTMKLNYEISCCNCGLGPDKTGTVLMTYNENSMQGVIDDSNLKQLIKEWDSILRDPEKEKGN' A
#
# COMPACT_ATOMS: atom_id res chain seq x y z
N MET A 1 -10.17 7.29 -17.46
CA MET A 1 -9.58 6.52 -16.35
C MET A 1 -10.12 7.09 -15.05
N CYS A 2 -10.77 6.25 -14.24
CA CYS A 2 -11.58 6.71 -13.11
C CYS A 2 -10.69 6.78 -11.87
N TYR A 3 -10.24 7.97 -11.51
CA TYR A 3 -9.19 8.16 -10.50
C TYR A 3 -9.69 8.75 -9.17
N SER A 4 -10.96 9.16 -9.09
CA SER A 4 -11.39 10.08 -8.04
C SER A 4 -11.58 9.48 -6.65
N LYS A 5 -11.51 8.14 -6.48
CA LYS A 5 -11.77 7.46 -5.20
C LYS A 5 -11.07 6.09 -5.11
N ALA A 6 -9.75 6.02 -5.26
CA ALA A 6 -9.03 4.79 -4.93
C ALA A 6 -8.72 4.72 -3.42
N TYR A 7 -8.69 3.51 -2.87
CA TYR A 7 -8.37 3.27 -1.47
C TYR A 7 -7.49 2.03 -1.32
N LEU A 8 -6.74 1.97 -0.22
CA LEU A 8 -6.01 0.77 0.19
C LEU A 8 -6.98 -0.22 0.81
N LYS A 9 -7.11 -1.39 0.19
CA LYS A 9 -7.89 -2.51 0.69
C LYS A 9 -6.95 -3.56 1.26
N ASN A 10 -7.20 -3.98 2.49
CA ASN A 10 -6.51 -5.14 3.07
C ASN A 10 -6.99 -6.41 2.35
N THR A 11 -6.05 -7.20 1.85
CA THR A 11 -6.34 -8.45 1.12
C THR A 11 -6.02 -9.71 1.92
N GLY A 12 -5.37 -9.55 3.07
CA GLY A 12 -5.11 -10.64 3.99
C GLY A 12 -4.04 -10.30 5.03
N ALA A 13 -4.12 -10.99 6.16
CA ALA A 13 -3.10 -11.00 7.19
C ALA A 13 -2.64 -12.42 7.45
N ILE A 14 -1.33 -12.62 7.55
CA ILE A 14 -0.71 -13.91 7.88
C ILE A 14 0.19 -13.68 9.08
N THR A 15 -0.03 -14.45 10.15
CA THR A 15 0.80 -14.42 11.35
C THR A 15 1.52 -15.75 11.50
N CYS A 16 2.83 -15.72 11.70
CA CYS A 16 3.66 -16.89 11.94
C CYS A 16 4.72 -16.55 13.00
N GLY A 17 4.58 -17.16 14.19
CA GLY A 17 5.45 -16.85 15.34
C GLY A 17 5.41 -15.36 15.66
N THR A 18 6.58 -14.72 15.65
CA THR A 18 6.73 -13.28 15.87
C THR A 18 6.56 -12.41 14.64
N THR A 19 6.27 -13.00 13.49
CA THR A 19 6.13 -12.26 12.25
C THR A 19 4.67 -12.16 11.84
N MET A 20 4.22 -10.94 11.55
CA MET A 20 2.92 -10.67 10.96
C MET A 20 3.12 -9.98 9.60
N LYS A 21 2.50 -10.53 8.57
CA LYS A 21 2.50 -9.98 7.22
C LYS A 21 1.10 -9.50 6.88
N LEU A 22 0.97 -8.24 6.50
CA LEU A 22 -0.28 -7.63 6.03
C LEU A 22 -0.15 -7.32 4.55
N ASN A 23 -1.09 -7.81 3.73
CA ASN A 23 -1.12 -7.53 2.30
C ASN A 23 -2.20 -6.48 1.99
N TYR A 24 -1.88 -5.59 1.05
CA TYR A 24 -2.75 -4.50 0.61
C TYR A 24 -2.85 -4.44 -0.90
N GLU A 25 -3.97 -3.93 -1.40
CA GLU A 25 -4.19 -3.63 -2.82
C GLU A 25 -4.78 -2.23 -2.97
N ILE A 26 -4.45 -1.51 -4.04
CA ILE A 26 -5.13 -0.26 -4.38
C ILE A 26 -6.32 -0.58 -5.27
N SER A 27 -7.52 -0.24 -4.81
CA SER A 27 -8.77 -0.48 -5.55
C SER A 27 -9.48 0.83 -5.86
N CYS A 28 -10.00 0.97 -7.08
CA CYS A 28 -10.86 2.11 -7.46
C CYS A 28 -12.34 1.77 -7.24
N CYS A 29 -13.07 2.61 -6.48
CA CYS A 29 -14.49 2.42 -6.22
C CYS A 29 -15.40 2.44 -7.46
N ASN A 30 -14.94 3.05 -8.57
CA ASN A 30 -15.85 3.44 -9.66
C ASN A 30 -15.80 2.54 -10.89
N CYS A 31 -14.69 1.85 -11.15
CA CYS A 31 -14.56 0.99 -12.32
C CYS A 31 -14.47 -0.50 -12.01
N GLY A 32 -14.30 -0.91 -10.74
CA GLY A 32 -14.16 -2.34 -10.39
C GLY A 32 -12.97 -3.04 -11.04
N LEU A 33 -12.18 -2.33 -11.85
CA LEU A 33 -10.90 -2.76 -12.38
C LEU A 33 -9.96 -2.82 -11.18
N GLY A 34 -9.85 -4.04 -10.67
CA GLY A 34 -8.99 -4.45 -9.57
C GLY A 34 -7.51 -4.25 -9.88
N PRO A 35 -6.65 -4.52 -8.89
CA PRO A 35 -5.39 -3.85 -8.67
C PRO A 35 -4.32 -4.36 -9.63
N ASP A 36 -3.64 -3.48 -10.36
CA ASP A 36 -2.34 -3.83 -10.96
C ASP A 36 -1.22 -3.80 -9.90
N LYS A 37 -1.47 -3.19 -8.73
CA LYS A 37 -0.44 -2.98 -7.70
C LYS A 37 -0.89 -3.43 -6.32
N THR A 38 -0.11 -4.37 -5.78
CA THR A 38 -0.24 -4.90 -4.42
C THR A 38 0.96 -4.49 -3.58
N GLY A 39 0.75 -4.31 -2.28
CA GLY A 39 1.79 -3.98 -1.32
C GLY A 39 1.76 -4.89 -0.10
N THR A 40 2.82 -4.82 0.70
CA THR A 40 2.95 -5.58 1.94
C THR A 40 3.54 -4.73 3.05
N VAL A 41 3.07 -4.94 4.27
CA VAL A 41 3.74 -4.51 5.51
C VAL A 41 4.17 -5.75 6.28
N LEU A 42 5.43 -5.78 6.70
CA LEU A 42 5.97 -6.83 7.56
C LEU A 42 6.18 -6.26 8.96
N MET A 43 5.66 -6.95 9.96
CA MET A 43 5.86 -6.62 11.36
C MET A 43 6.52 -7.79 12.04
N THR A 44 7.69 -7.57 12.64
CA THR A 44 8.46 -8.60 13.33
C THR A 44 8.66 -8.18 14.77
N TYR A 45 8.30 -9.05 15.70
CA TYR A 45 8.56 -8.87 17.13
C TYR A 45 9.88 -9.56 17.49
N ASN A 46 10.77 -8.83 18.15
CA ASN A 46 11.90 -9.47 18.82
C ASN A 46 11.39 -10.09 20.12
N GLU A 47 11.42 -11.43 20.21
CA GLU A 47 10.94 -12.19 21.38
C GLU A 47 11.64 -11.79 22.68
N ASN A 48 12.91 -11.38 22.59
CA ASN A 48 13.75 -11.11 23.75
C ASN A 48 13.62 -9.67 24.26
N SER A 49 13.42 -8.71 23.36
CA SER A 49 13.32 -7.29 23.73
C SER A 49 11.89 -6.78 23.76
N MET A 50 10.91 -7.60 23.35
CA MET A 50 9.51 -7.20 23.11
C MET A 50 9.36 -5.99 22.17
N GLN A 51 10.40 -5.67 21.40
CA GLN A 51 10.39 -4.52 20.50
C GLN A 51 9.89 -4.95 19.13
N GLY A 52 8.85 -4.28 18.66
CA GLY A 52 8.33 -4.47 17.31
C GLY A 52 9.12 -3.66 16.30
N VAL A 53 9.51 -4.31 15.20
CA VAL A 53 10.06 -3.67 14.01
C VAL A 53 9.01 -3.77 12.91
N ILE A 54 8.65 -2.62 12.32
CA ILE A 54 7.71 -2.54 11.20
C ILE A 54 8.52 -2.15 9.96
N ASP A 55 8.45 -2.98 8.92
CA ASP A 55 8.89 -2.64 7.58
C ASP A 55 7.66 -2.40 6.69
N ASP A 56 7.41 -1.12 6.43
CA ASP A 56 6.34 -0.61 5.56
C ASP A 56 6.90 -0.02 4.25
N SER A 57 8.19 -0.27 3.93
CA SER A 57 8.88 0.35 2.80
C SER A 57 8.17 0.05 1.47
N ASN A 58 7.68 -1.18 1.32
CA ASN A 58 6.93 -1.60 0.14
C ASN A 58 5.57 -0.89 0.01
N LEU A 59 4.85 -0.71 1.13
CA LEU A 59 3.61 0.06 1.15
C LEU A 59 3.85 1.54 0.83
N LYS A 60 4.91 2.15 1.39
CA LYS A 60 5.30 3.53 1.09
C LYS A 60 5.65 3.71 -0.39
N GLN A 61 6.38 2.77 -0.98
CA GLN A 61 6.69 2.78 -2.40
C GLN A 61 5.42 2.66 -3.25
N LEU A 62 4.51 1.76 -2.90
CA LEU A 62 3.22 1.58 -3.58
C LEU A 62 2.41 2.88 -3.61
N ILE A 63 2.28 3.57 -2.47
CA ILE A 63 1.56 4.85 -2.37
C ILE A 63 2.25 5.91 -3.22
N LYS A 64 3.58 6.02 -3.16
CA LYS A 64 4.35 7.00 -3.92
C LYS A 64 4.21 6.80 -5.44
N GLU A 65 4.30 5.56 -5.91
CA GLU A 65 4.11 5.23 -7.32
C GLU A 65 2.68 5.54 -7.77
N TRP A 66 1.68 5.26 -6.93
CA TRP A 66 0.29 5.60 -7.24
C TRP A 66 0.05 7.11 -7.30
N ASP A 67 0.55 7.87 -6.32
CA ASP A 67 0.50 9.34 -6.33
C ASP A 67 1.16 9.92 -7.59
N SER A 68 2.26 9.32 -8.07
CA SER A 68 2.94 9.75 -9.29
C SER A 68 2.15 9.47 -10.57
N ILE A 69 1.28 8.45 -10.59
CA ILE A 69 0.37 8.16 -11.71
C ILE A 69 -0.78 9.17 -11.71
N LEU A 70 -1.23 9.61 -10.54
CA LEU A 70 -2.34 10.55 -10.40
C LEU A 70 -1.93 12.00 -10.67
N ARG A 71 -0.73 12.38 -10.26
CA ARG A 71 -0.19 13.73 -10.50
C ARG A 71 0.34 13.79 -11.91
N ASP A 72 -0.32 14.60 -12.75
CA ASP A 72 0.17 14.95 -14.07
C ASP A 72 0.97 16.27 -13.95
N PRO A 73 2.31 16.22 -13.89
CA PRO A 73 3.13 17.41 -13.68
C PRO A 73 3.07 18.40 -14.84
N GLU A 74 2.59 18.00 -16.02
CA GLU A 74 2.36 18.94 -17.13
C GLU A 74 1.06 19.72 -16.96
N LYS A 75 0.01 19.08 -16.42
CA LYS A 75 -1.23 19.78 -16.03
C LYS A 75 -1.07 20.69 -14.82
N GLU A 76 -0.22 20.32 -13.86
CA GLU A 76 0.02 21.13 -12.66
C GLU A 76 0.87 22.38 -12.93
N LYS A 77 1.62 22.43 -14.05
CA LYS A 77 2.38 23.63 -14.49
C LYS A 77 1.55 24.64 -15.29
N GLY A 78 0.33 24.30 -15.65
CA GLY A 78 -0.52 25.09 -16.56
C GLY A 78 -1.47 26.09 -15.88
N ASN A 79 -1.32 26.36 -14.59
CA ASN A 79 -2.19 27.27 -13.83
C ASN A 79 -1.40 28.43 -13.23
#